data_AF-A0A1M5MSM9-F1
#
_entry.id   AF-A0A1M5MSM9-F1
#
_cell.length_a   1.000
_cell.length_b   1.000
_cell.length_c   1.000
_cell.angle_alpha   90.00
_cell.angle_beta   90.00
_cell.angle_gamma   90.00
#
_symmetry.space_group_name_H-M   'P 1'
#
loop_
_entity.id
_entity.type
_entity.pdbx_description
1 polymer ?
#
loop_
_entity_poly.entity_id
_entity_poly.type
_entity_poly.pdbx_seq_one_letter_code
_entity_poly.pdbx_strand_id
1 'polypeptide(L)'
;MSSNLFITVEHRQVASFIASKLAPLAVPSNQVRNDLSNIQVDPVLVVEHYDEHPAVQFKLDVADGMGLEVRVKLAEFAANPAGYMRDLLENVQGIRFAALQRRNDRRAEVAQVYRQMEAVR
;
A
#
# COMPACT_ATOMS: atom_id res chain seq x y z
N MET A 1 19.71 21.65 27.55
CA MET A 1 19.64 20.19 27.37
C MET A 1 18.26 19.87 26.83
N SER A 2 18.15 19.57 25.54
CA SER A 2 16.85 19.22 24.93
C SER A 2 16.51 17.79 25.31
N SER A 3 15.50 17.63 26.16
CA SER A 3 14.91 16.34 26.50
C SER A 3 14.26 15.75 25.23
N ASN A 4 14.87 14.71 24.67
CA ASN A 4 14.24 13.90 23.62
C ASN A 4 12.98 13.26 24.21
N LEU A 5 11.81 13.78 23.84
CA LEU A 5 10.52 13.21 24.20
C LEU A 5 10.35 11.94 23.37
N PHE A 6 10.49 10.77 24.01
CA PHE A 6 10.17 9.50 23.37
C PHE A 6 8.64 9.39 23.27
N ILE A 7 8.08 9.75 22.12
CA ILE A 7 6.66 9.54 21.83
C ILE A 7 6.47 8.05 21.60
N THR A 8 5.87 7.35 22.58
CA THR A 8 5.44 5.96 22.40
C THR A 8 4.08 6.00 21.71
N VAL A 9 4.04 5.73 20.40
CA VAL A 9 2.77 5.71 19.65
C VAL A 9 2.19 4.30 19.70
N GLU A 10 0.96 4.16 20.16
CA GLU A 10 0.28 2.87 20.12
C GLU A 10 0.00 2.45 18.68
N HIS A 11 0.30 1.19 18.35
CA HIS A 11 0.12 0.64 17.01
C HIS A 11 -1.32 0.84 16.49
N ARG A 12 -2.32 0.82 17.37
CA ARG A 12 -3.73 1.07 17.03
C ARG A 12 -3.98 2.51 16.57
N GLN A 13 -3.35 3.49 17.19
CA GLN A 13 -3.51 4.90 16.81
C GLN A 13 -2.90 5.16 15.43
N VAL A 14 -1.69 4.63 15.20
CA VAL A 14 -1.04 4.68 13.87
C VAL A 14 -1.91 3.98 12.84
N ALA A 15 -2.39 2.77 13.15
CA ALA A 15 -3.27 2.01 12.28
C ALA A 15 -4.50 2.80 11.86
N SER A 16 -5.25 3.35 12.82
CA SER A 16 -6.45 4.12 12.54
C SER A 16 -6.15 5.38 11.73
N PHE A 17 -5.08 6.10 12.04
CA PHE A 17 -4.69 7.29 11.29
C PHE A 17 -4.34 6.95 9.83
N ILE A 18 -3.47 5.97 9.60
CA ILE A 18 -3.05 5.60 8.25
C ILE A 18 -4.22 5.00 7.46
N ALA A 19 -5.02 4.12 8.08
CA ALA A 19 -6.21 3.57 7.45
C ALA A 19 -7.19 4.66 7.02
N SER A 20 -7.38 5.72 7.81
CA SER A 20 -8.26 6.85 7.42
C SER A 20 -7.78 7.58 6.15
N LYS A 21 -6.47 7.57 5.88
CA LYS A 21 -5.88 8.18 4.68
C LYS A 21 -5.90 7.25 3.47
N LEU A 22 -5.81 5.94 3.70
CA LEU A 22 -5.89 4.92 2.66
C LEU A 22 -7.33 4.55 2.28
N ALA A 23 -8.29 4.77 3.18
CA ALA A 23 -9.71 4.42 2.98
C ALA A 23 -10.31 4.92 1.65
N PRO A 24 -10.02 6.15 1.16
CA PRO A 24 -10.54 6.59 -0.14
C PRO A 24 -10.05 5.77 -1.34
N LEU A 25 -8.97 5.01 -1.18
CA LEU A 25 -8.41 4.13 -2.22
C LEU A 25 -8.97 2.71 -2.15
N ALA A 26 -9.45 2.30 -0.97
CA ALA A 26 -9.85 0.93 -0.71
C ALA A 26 -11.23 0.60 -1.31
N VAL A 27 -11.31 -0.53 -2.01
CA VAL A 27 -12.57 -1.07 -2.53
C VAL A 27 -12.94 -2.35 -1.76
N PRO A 28 -14.23 -2.69 -1.64
CA PRO A 28 -14.64 -3.95 -1.03
C PRO A 28 -13.99 -5.15 -1.72
N SER A 29 -13.49 -6.09 -0.92
CA SER A 29 -12.84 -7.30 -1.40
C SER A 29 -13.32 -8.52 -0.63
N ASN A 30 -13.45 -9.65 -1.30
CA ASN A 30 -13.72 -10.95 -0.67
C ASN A 30 -12.44 -11.62 -0.15
N GLN A 31 -11.26 -11.09 -0.49
CA GLN A 31 -9.96 -11.66 -0.13
C GLN A 31 -9.32 -10.97 1.08
N VAL A 32 -9.78 -9.76 1.42
CA VAL A 32 -9.21 -8.92 2.47
C VAL A 32 -10.19 -8.83 3.64
N ARG A 33 -9.72 -9.07 4.86
CA ARG A 33 -10.55 -8.89 6.08
C ARG A 33 -10.87 -7.41 6.27
N ASN A 34 -12.14 -7.08 6.51
CA ASN A 34 -12.55 -5.70 6.70
C ASN A 34 -12.38 -5.26 8.16
N ASP A 35 -11.20 -4.76 8.52
CA ASP A 35 -10.94 -4.24 9.86
C ASP A 35 -11.28 -2.74 9.95
N LEU A 36 -10.78 -1.94 9.00
CA LEU A 36 -10.99 -0.50 8.93
C LEU A 36 -11.26 -0.07 7.48
N SER A 37 -12.51 0.23 7.12
CA SER A 37 -12.87 0.78 5.81
C SER A 37 -12.37 -0.05 4.60
N ASN A 38 -12.61 -1.36 4.62
CA ASN A 38 -12.15 -2.35 3.63
C ASN A 38 -10.63 -2.60 3.63
N ILE A 39 -9.95 -2.22 4.70
CA ILE A 39 -8.52 -2.45 4.90
C ILE A 39 -8.35 -3.46 6.04
N GLN A 40 -7.54 -4.48 5.80
CA GLN A 40 -7.05 -5.39 6.82
C GLN A 40 -5.81 -4.78 7.48
N VAL A 41 -5.76 -4.85 8.81
CA VAL A 41 -4.68 -4.28 9.61
C VAL A 41 -4.15 -5.33 10.57
N ASP A 42 -2.86 -5.64 10.44
CA ASP A 42 -2.19 -6.61 11.31
C ASP A 42 -0.93 -5.98 11.94
N PRO A 43 -0.73 -6.08 13.26
CA PRO A 43 0.56 -5.78 13.87
C PRO A 43 1.57 -6.85 13.46
N VAL A 44 2.75 -6.44 13.02
CA VAL A 44 3.80 -7.35 12.54
C VAL A 44 5.18 -6.92 13.03
N LEU A 45 6.14 -7.84 12.98
CA LEU A 45 7.55 -7.54 13.18
C LEU A 45 8.26 -7.64 11.81
N VAL A 46 9.00 -6.60 11.45
CA VAL A 46 9.84 -6.58 10.24
C VAL A 46 11.28 -6.83 10.69
N VAL A 47 11.90 -7.90 10.20
CA VAL A 47 13.28 -8.26 10.53
C VAL A 47 14.20 -7.76 9.43
N GLU A 48 15.16 -6.90 9.78
CA GLU A 48 16.18 -6.37 8.87
C GLU A 48 17.55 -6.52 9.50
N HIS A 49 18.49 -7.22 8.83
CA HIS A 49 19.88 -7.32 9.27
C HIS A 49 20.04 -7.67 10.76
N TYR A 50 19.20 -8.57 11.26
CA TYR A 50 19.11 -9.03 12.67
C TYR A 50 18.39 -8.11 13.66
N ASP A 51 17.91 -6.94 13.23
CA ASP A 51 17.09 -6.05 14.05
C ASP A 51 15.60 -6.28 13.78
N GLU A 52 14.82 -6.39 14.87
CA GLU A 52 13.37 -6.51 14.82
C GLU A 52 12.71 -5.13 14.96
N HIS A 53 11.89 -4.78 13.98
CA HIS A 53 11.18 -3.51 13.94
C HIS A 53 9.67 -3.73 14.06
N PRO A 54 9.04 -3.23 15.14
CA PRO A 54 7.58 -3.18 15.25
C PRO A 54 6.98 -2.39 14.09
N ALA A 55 6.00 -2.98 13.42
CA ALA A 55 5.33 -2.40 12.27
C ALA A 55 3.84 -2.72 12.26
N VAL A 56 3.12 -1.99 11.43
CA VAL A 56 1.72 -2.27 11.09
C VAL A 56 1.64 -2.59 9.61
N GLN A 57 1.05 -3.74 9.29
CA GLN A 57 0.77 -4.15 7.93
C GLN A 57 -0.66 -3.75 7.56
N PHE A 58 -0.80 -3.15 6.38
CA PHE A 58 -2.07 -2.80 5.77
C PHE A 58 -2.22 -3.60 4.49
N LYS A 59 -3.34 -4.32 4.34
CA LYS A 59 -3.72 -4.97 3.09
C LYS A 59 -5.06 -4.43 2.64
N LEU A 60 -5.15 -4.04 1.38
CA LEU A 60 -6.38 -3.55 0.76
C LEU A 60 -6.37 -3.85 -0.73
N ASP A 61 -7.55 -4.02 -1.29
CA ASP A 61 -7.70 -3.92 -2.74
C ASP A 61 -8.06 -2.49 -3.10
N VAL A 62 -7.56 -2.04 -4.24
CA VAL A 62 -7.88 -0.76 -4.85
C VAL A 62 -8.58 -0.98 -6.20
N ALA A 63 -9.11 0.10 -6.77
CA ALA A 63 -9.77 0.05 -8.08
C ALA A 63 -8.91 -0.63 -9.16
N ASP A 64 -9.56 -1.08 -10.23
CA ASP A 64 -8.93 -1.80 -11.35
C ASP A 64 -8.34 -3.17 -10.96
N GLY A 65 -8.72 -3.75 -9.83
CA GLY A 65 -8.28 -5.09 -9.42
C GLY A 65 -6.77 -5.13 -9.11
N MET A 66 -6.30 -4.15 -8.35
CA MET A 66 -4.93 -4.13 -7.81
C MET A 66 -5.00 -4.32 -6.30
N GLY A 67 -4.19 -5.24 -5.78
CA GLY A 67 -3.96 -5.37 -4.34
C GLY A 67 -2.79 -4.49 -3.91
N LEU A 68 -2.90 -3.89 -2.73
CA LEU A 68 -1.87 -3.11 -2.08
C LEU A 68 -1.56 -3.72 -0.71
N GLU A 69 -0.28 -4.00 -0.48
CA GLU A 69 0.25 -4.40 0.82
C GLU A 69 1.34 -3.40 1.23
N VAL A 70 1.15 -2.78 2.40
CA VAL A 70 2.09 -1.78 2.94
C VAL A 70 2.47 -2.20 4.35
N ARG A 71 3.76 -2.11 4.69
CA ARG A 71 4.25 -2.28 6.06
C ARG A 71 4.85 -0.96 6.52
N VAL A 72 4.36 -0.46 7.65
CA VAL A 72 4.78 0.81 8.22
C VAL A 72 5.50 0.54 9.52
N LYS A 73 6.81 0.77 9.56
CA LYS A 73 7.59 0.68 10.79
C LYS A 73 7.19 1.82 11.72
N LEU A 74 6.86 1.48 12.97
CA LEU A 74 6.33 2.45 13.94
C LEU A 74 7.36 3.54 14.26
N ALA A 75 8.64 3.18 14.36
CA ALA A 75 9.72 4.13 14.65
C ALA A 75 9.92 5.15 13.52
N GLU A 76 9.91 4.71 12.26
CA GLU A 76 10.04 5.59 11.10
C GLU A 76 8.85 6.54 10.98
N PHE A 77 7.64 6.01 11.18
CA PHE A 77 6.43 6.83 11.18
C PHE A 77 6.45 7.86 12.31
N ALA A 78 6.81 7.46 13.54
CA ALA A 78 6.85 8.36 14.69
C ALA A 78 7.89 9.49 14.53
N ALA A 79 9.01 9.24 13.83
CA ALA A 79 10.04 10.24 13.59
C ALA A 79 9.57 11.38 12.66
N ASN A 80 8.75 11.08 11.65
CA ASN A 80 8.19 12.09 10.74
C ASN A 80 6.86 11.64 10.10
N PRO A 81 5.73 11.72 10.82
CA PRO A 81 4.44 11.20 10.32
C PRO A 81 3.97 11.87 9.02
N ALA A 82 4.15 13.19 8.92
CA ALA A 82 3.69 13.96 7.77
C ALA A 82 4.50 13.66 6.51
N GLY A 83 5.83 13.62 6.63
CA GLY A 83 6.72 13.23 5.54
C GLY A 83 6.44 11.79 5.10
N TYR A 84 6.36 10.87 6.06
CA TYR A 84 6.09 9.46 5.79
C TYR A 84 4.80 9.26 4.98
N MET A 85 3.71 9.94 5.37
CA MET A 85 2.42 9.81 4.67
C MET A 85 2.45 10.39 3.25
N ARG A 86 3.12 11.54 3.05
CA ARG A 86 3.27 12.11 1.71
C ARG A 86 4.01 11.13 0.81
N ASP A 87 5.16 10.66 1.28
CA ASP A 87 6.04 9.80 0.50
C ASP A 87 5.35 8.45 0.22
N LEU A 88 4.59 7.91 1.18
CA LEU A 88 3.77 6.72 1.00
C LEU A 88 2.72 6.91 -0.10
N LEU A 89 1.93 7.98 -0.04
CA LEU A 89 0.85 8.22 -1.01
C LEU A 89 1.39 8.51 -2.41
N GLU A 90 2.50 9.26 -2.52
CA GLU A 90 3.17 9.52 -3.79
C GLU A 90 3.66 8.22 -4.44
N ASN A 91 4.30 7.34 -3.66
CA ASN A 91 4.74 6.03 -4.15
C ASN A 91 3.56 5.16 -4.59
N VAL A 92 2.48 5.11 -3.81
CA VAL A 92 1.27 4.34 -4.18
C VAL A 92 0.69 4.84 -5.50
N GLN A 93 0.60 6.15 -5.71
CA GLN A 93 0.11 6.73 -6.95
C GLN A 93 1.03 6.41 -8.13
N GLY A 94 2.35 6.55 -7.97
CA GLY A 94 3.33 6.23 -8.99
C GLY A 94 3.30 4.76 -9.41
N ILE A 95 3.23 3.84 -8.44
CA ILE A 95 3.12 2.40 -8.70
C ILE A 95 1.82 2.08 -9.43
N ARG A 96 0.69 2.67 -8.99
CA ARG A 96 -0.62 2.49 -9.63
C ARG A 96 -0.58 2.95 -11.09
N PHE A 97 -0.05 4.13 -11.36
CA PHE A 97 0.08 4.65 -12.72
C PHE A 97 0.92 3.72 -13.60
N ALA A 98 2.10 3.31 -13.12
CA ALA A 98 2.98 2.40 -13.85
C ALA A 98 2.35 1.02 -14.09
N ALA A 99 1.55 0.51 -13.15
CA ALA A 99 0.85 -0.77 -13.28
C ALA A 99 -0.27 -0.70 -14.34
N LEU A 100 -1.03 0.40 -14.37
CA LEU A 100 -2.06 0.63 -15.39
C LEU A 100 -1.46 0.76 -16.78
N GLN A 101 -0.35 1.49 -16.92
CA GLN A 101 0.35 1.63 -18.20
C GLN A 101 0.78 0.26 -18.75
N ARG A 102 1.44 -0.56 -17.93
CA ARG A 102 1.85 -1.92 -18.30
C ARG A 102 0.67 -2.82 -18.71
N ARG A 103 -0.49 -2.67 -18.07
CA ARG A 103 -1.71 -3.41 -18.44
C ARG A 103 -2.25 -2.96 -19.80
N ASN A 104 -2.22 -1.66 -20.07
CA ASN A 104 -2.66 -1.11 -21.35
C ASN A 104 -1.73 -1.55 -22.49
N ASP A 105 -0.41 -1.47 -22.28
CA ASP A 105 0.58 -1.89 -23.28
C ASP A 105 0.43 -3.38 -23.62
N ARG A 106 0.26 -4.23 -22.60
CA ARG A 106 -0.01 -5.67 -22.81
C ARG A 106 -1.32 -5.92 -23.56
N ARG A 107 -2.38 -5.15 -23.28
CA ARG A 107 -3.65 -5.26 -24.02
C ARG A 107 -3.46 -4.87 -25.49
N ALA A 108 -2.67 -3.83 -25.77
CA ALA A 108 -2.36 -3.40 -27.12
C ALA A 108 -1.56 -4.46 -27.90
N GLU A 109 -0.56 -5.07 -27.26
CA GLU A 109 0.25 -6.16 -27.82
C GLU A 109 -0.62 -7.38 -28.13
N VAL A 110 -1.45 -7.83 -27.18
CA VAL A 110 -2.37 -8.96 -27.39
C VAL A 110 -3.34 -8.67 -28.54
N ALA A 111 -3.92 -7.47 -28.60
CA ALA A 111 -4.82 -7.08 -29.68
C ALA A 111 -4.13 -7.08 -31.06
N GLN A 112 -2.85 -6.73 -31.12
CA GLN A 112 -2.07 -6.80 -32.36
C GLN A 112 -1.83 -8.24 -32.82
N VAL A 113 -1.50 -9.15 -31.90
CA VAL A 113 -1.35 -10.58 -32.20
C VAL A 113 -2.65 -11.16 -32.74
N TYR A 114 -3.79 -10.87 -32.10
CA TYR A 114 -5.10 -11.35 -32.58
C TYR A 114 -5.43 -10.85 -33.99
N ARG A 115 -5.19 -9.56 -34.28
CA ARG A 115 -5.38 -9.02 -35.64
C ARG A 115 -4.50 -9.72 -36.68
N GLN A 116 -3.26 -10.05 -36.33
CA GLN A 116 -2.36 -10.78 -37.22
C GLN A 116 -2.81 -12.23 -37.45
N MET A 117 -3.33 -12.91 -36.42
CA MET A 117 -3.88 -14.27 -36.56
C MET A 117 -5.16 -14.30 -37.40
N GLU A 118 -6.02 -13.29 -37.29
CA GLU A 118 -7.23 -13.16 -38.11
C GLU A 118 -6.92 -12.84 -39.57
N ALA A 119 -5.87 -12.05 -39.85
CA ALA A 119 -5.46 -11.71 -41.22
C ALA A 119 -4.77 -12.86 -41.99
N VAL A 120 -4.39 -13.94 -41.30
CA VAL A 120 -3.74 -15.13 -41.89
C VAL A 120 -4.76 -16.25 -42.18
N ARG A 121 -6.02 -16.10 -41.76
CA ARG A 121 -7.13 -16.98 -42.13
C ARG A 121 -7.80 -16.53 -43.43
#